data_AF-X1V1P9-F1
#
_entry.id   AF-X1V1P9-F1
#
_cell.length_a   1.000
_cell.length_b   1.000
_cell.length_c   1.000
_cell.angle_alpha   90.00
_cell.angle_beta   90.00
_cell.angle_gamma   90.00
#
_symmetry.space_group_name_H-M   'P 1'
#
loop_
_entity.id
_entity.type
_entity.pdbx_description
1 polymer ?
#
loop_
_entity_poly.entity_id
_entity_poly.type
_entity_poly.pdbx_seq_one_letter_code
_entity_poly.pdbx_strand_id
1 'polypeptide(L)'
;TGAIESNINKVIASRFKKRGMSWSKKGALALLKVKETIINGEWDTWWKTERERNIKVGKYKPPLPAACFKKETETSPLIEVSLPALSGPDQGKPWVGVLRKLSEVGYY
;
A
#
# COMPACT_ATOMS: atom_id res chain seq x y z
N THR A 1 28.96 11.67 -6.86
CA THR A 1 28.36 10.77 -5.85
C THR A 1 29.18 10.86 -4.59
N GLY A 2 28.55 11.19 -3.46
CA GLY A 2 29.27 11.42 -2.20
C GLY A 2 29.75 10.12 -1.55
N ALA A 3 30.76 10.20 -0.67
CA ALA A 3 31.28 9.04 0.07
C ALA A 3 30.16 8.29 0.84
N ILE A 4 29.21 9.04 1.41
CA ILE A 4 28.04 8.51 2.12
C ILE A 4 27.15 7.69 1.18
N GLU A 5 26.88 8.22 -0.01
CA GLU A 5 25.98 7.60 -1.00
C GLU A 5 26.57 6.30 -1.57
N SER A 6 27.89 6.29 -1.79
CA SER A 6 28.66 5.09 -2.15
C SER A 6 28.54 4.00 -1.09
N ASN A 7 28.68 4.37 0.19
CA ASN A 7 28.61 3.41 1.30
C ASN A 7 27.21 2.81 1.44
N ILE A 8 26.17 3.65 1.40
CA ILE A 8 24.76 3.21 1.42
C ILE A 8 24.46 2.23 0.29
N ASN A 9 24.97 2.50 -0.92
CA ASN A 9 24.79 1.60 -2.06
C ASN A 9 25.44 0.23 -1.85
N LYS A 10 26.65 0.17 -1.27
CA LYS A 10 27.34 -1.09 -0.99
C LYS A 10 26.62 -1.90 0.10
N VAL A 11 26.22 -1.22 1.17
CA VAL A 11 25.67 -1.85 2.38
C VAL A 11 24.21 -2.28 2.21
N ILE A 12 23.38 -1.41 1.62
CA ILE A 12 21.92 -1.53 1.65
C ILE A 12 21.37 -1.85 0.25
N ALA A 13 21.76 -1.11 -0.79
CA ALA A 13 21.11 -1.20 -2.09
C ALA A 13 21.25 -2.59 -2.76
N SER A 14 22.34 -3.32 -2.49
CA SER A 14 22.52 -4.69 -2.98
C SER A 14 21.43 -5.66 -2.49
N ARG A 15 20.93 -5.48 -1.27
CA ARG A 15 19.84 -6.30 -0.70
C ARG A 15 18.45 -5.80 -1.10
N PHE A 16 18.27 -4.50 -1.28
CA PHE A 16 16.97 -3.90 -1.56
C PHE A 16 16.59 -3.88 -3.03
N LYS A 17 17.52 -3.57 -3.94
CA LYS A 17 17.20 -3.28 -5.35
C LYS A 17 17.52 -4.41 -6.33
N LYS A 18 18.47 -5.30 -6.04
CA LYS A 18 19.02 -6.22 -7.06
C LYS A 18 18.22 -7.50 -7.35
N ARG A 19 17.02 -7.69 -6.79
CA ARG A 19 16.28 -8.97 -6.91
C ARG A 19 14.81 -8.86 -7.32
N GLY A 20 14.34 -7.72 -7.82
CA GLY A 20 12.91 -7.55 -8.14
C GLY A 20 11.99 -7.70 -6.93
N MET A 21 12.54 -7.52 -5.72
CA MET A 21 11.81 -7.65 -4.46
C MET A 21 11.19 -6.31 -4.07
N SER A 22 9.88 -6.31 -3.79
CA SER A 22 9.19 -5.20 -3.16
C SER A 22 9.05 -5.43 -1.66
N TRP A 23 9.56 -4.52 -0.85
CA TRP A 23 9.45 -4.61 0.61
C TRP A 23 8.37 -3.67 1.13
N SER A 24 7.53 -4.14 2.06
CA SER A 24 6.69 -3.23 2.84
C SER A 24 7.57 -2.28 3.67
N LYS A 25 7.08 -1.09 4.01
CA LYS A 25 7.83 -0.12 4.84
C LYS A 25 8.34 -0.76 6.15
N LYS A 26 7.51 -1.60 6.78
CA LYS A 26 7.89 -2.33 8.01
C LYS A 26 8.99 -3.36 7.75
N GLY A 27 8.88 -4.14 6.67
CA GLY A 27 9.92 -5.13 6.31
C GLY A 27 11.25 -4.48 5.96
N ALA A 28 11.22 -3.37 5.22
CA ALA A 28 12.40 -2.56 4.91
C ALA A 28 13.10 -2.05 6.17
N LEU A 29 12.34 -1.50 7.12
CA LEU A 29 12.88 -0.99 8.37
C LEU A 29 13.49 -2.09 9.25
N ALA A 30 12.83 -3.26 9.31
CA ALA A 30 13.38 -4.42 10.03
C ALA A 30 14.72 -4.88 9.44
N LEU A 31 14.82 -4.96 8.11
CA LEU A 31 16.07 -5.31 7.43
C LEU A 31 17.19 -4.28 7.65
N LEU A 32 16.85 -2.99 7.65
CA LEU A 32 17.79 -1.92 7.93
C LEU A 32 18.38 -2.05 9.33
N LYS A 33 17.54 -2.26 10.35
CA LYS A 33 18.00 -2.46 11.73
C LYS A 33 18.95 -3.65 11.88
N VAL A 34 18.66 -4.76 11.20
CA VAL A 34 19.56 -5.93 11.19
C VAL A 34 20.90 -5.58 10.54
N LYS A 35 20.89 -4.83 9.44
CA LYS A 35 22.12 -4.41 8.77
C LYS A 35 22.96 -3.44 9.61
N GLU A 36 22.30 -2.51 10.28
CA GLU A 36 22.92 -1.55 11.20
C GLU A 36 23.66 -2.27 12.34
N THR A 37 23.03 -3.21 13.03
CA THR A 37 23.67 -3.95 14.13
C THR A 37 24.84 -4.81 13.69
N ILE A 38 24.79 -5.35 12.46
CA ILE A 38 25.93 -6.08 11.87
C ILE A 38 27.12 -5.14 11.63
N ILE A 39 26.88 -3.95 11.09
CA ILE A 39 27.95 -2.97 10.78
C ILE A 39 28.55 -2.39 12.05
N ASN A 40 27.72 -2.16 13.08
CA ASN A 40 28.17 -1.69 14.38
C ASN A 40 28.91 -2.77 15.18
N GLY A 41 28.95 -4.02 14.71
CA GLY A 41 29.57 -5.14 15.43
C GLY A 41 28.77 -5.62 16.65
N GLU A 42 27.53 -5.15 16.78
CA GLU A 42 26.65 -5.44 17.92
C GLU A 42 25.77 -6.67 17.67
N TRP A 43 25.85 -7.27 16.49
CA TRP A 43 25.02 -8.40 16.07
C TRP A 43 25.08 -9.55 17.06
N ASP A 44 26.27 -10.01 17.46
CA ASP A 44 26.41 -11.15 18.36
C ASP A 44 25.86 -10.85 19.77
N THR A 45 26.06 -9.63 20.26
CA THR A 45 25.53 -9.17 21.53
C THR A 45 24.01 -9.15 21.50
N TRP A 46 23.42 -8.49 20.49
CA TRP A 46 21.98 -8.43 20.27
C TRP A 46 21.37 -9.82 20.10
N TRP A 47 22.02 -10.71 19.34
CA TRP A 47 21.52 -12.06 19.09
C TRP A 47 21.42 -12.90 20.37
N LYS A 48 22.37 -12.73 21.30
CA LYS A 48 22.43 -13.46 22.57
C LYS A 48 21.46 -12.90 23.62
N THR A 49 21.25 -11.60 23.67
CA THR A 49 20.46 -10.95 24.74
C THR A 49 19.03 -10.64 24.33
N GLU A 50 18.82 -10.26 23.07
CA GLU A 50 17.58 -9.63 22.63
C GLU A 50 16.64 -10.59 21.91
N ARG A 51 17.17 -11.64 21.29
CA ARG A 51 16.40 -12.57 20.45
C ARG A 51 15.22 -13.20 21.19
N GLU A 52 15.41 -13.51 22.47
CA GLU A 52 14.41 -14.12 23.33
C GLU A 52 13.52 -13.10 24.06
N ARG A 53 13.69 -11.79 23.80
CA ARG A 53 12.80 -10.80 24.41
C ARG A 53 11.36 -11.13 24.04
N ASN A 54 10.54 -11.23 25.07
CA ASN A 54 9.12 -11.43 24.92
C ASN A 54 8.53 -10.22 24.18
N ILE A 55 8.34 -10.37 22.86
CA ILE A 55 7.64 -9.37 22.07
C ILE A 55 6.20 -9.42 22.57
N LYS A 56 5.77 -8.35 23.24
CA LYS A 56 4.36 -8.16 23.58
C LYS A 56 3.59 -7.98 22.28
N VAL A 57 3.18 -9.10 21.68
CA VAL A 57 2.26 -9.09 20.55
C VAL A 57 0.97 -8.49 21.09
N GLY A 58 0.48 -7.42 20.46
CA GLY A 58 -0.81 -6.84 20.83
C GLY A 58 -1.91 -7.91 20.82
N LYS A 59 -3.02 -7.66 21.51
CA LYS A 59 -4.15 -8.60 21.59
C LYS A 59 -4.43 -9.21 20.21
N TYR A 60 -4.41 -10.54 20.14
CA TYR A 60 -4.71 -11.29 18.91
C TYR A 60 -6.03 -10.77 18.34
N LYS A 61 -5.98 -10.24 17.11
CA LYS A 61 -7.17 -9.88 16.35
C LYS A 61 -7.57 -11.13 15.58
N PRO A 62 -8.69 -11.79 15.92
CA PRO A 62 -9.15 -12.91 15.12
C PRO A 62 -9.34 -12.45 13.67
N PRO A 63 -9.13 -13.33 12.68
CA PRO A 63 -9.52 -13.04 11.31
C PRO A 63 -11.00 -12.64 11.31
N LEU A 64 -11.34 -11.64 10.49
CA LEU A 64 -12.72 -11.20 10.35
C LEU A 64 -13.59 -12.41 9.96
N PRO A 65 -14.69 -12.69 10.68
CA PRO A 65 -15.61 -13.75 10.31
C PRO A 65 -16.06 -13.59 8.86
N ALA A 66 -16.34 -14.71 8.16
CA ALA A 66 -16.90 -14.66 6.80
C ALA A 66 -18.17 -13.78 6.73
N ALA A 67 -18.94 -13.68 7.82
CA ALA A 67 -20.08 -12.79 7.95
C ALA A 67 -19.74 -11.29 7.74
N CYS A 68 -18.52 -10.85 8.11
CA CYS A 68 -18.07 -9.47 7.86
C CYS A 68 -17.82 -9.18 6.38
N PHE A 69 -17.57 -10.21 5.57
CA PHE A 69 -17.46 -10.12 4.10
C PHE A 69 -18.81 -10.30 3.39
N LYS A 70 -19.80 -10.86 4.09
CA LYS A 70 -21.20 -10.94 3.64
C LYS A 70 -22.02 -9.70 3.96
N LYS A 71 -21.41 -8.68 4.57
CA LYS A 71 -22.05 -7.38 4.69
C LYS A 71 -22.19 -6.90 3.25
N GLU A 72 -23.40 -7.02 2.72
CA GLU A 72 -23.78 -6.36 1.48
C GLU A 72 -23.23 -4.94 1.63
N THR A 73 -22.40 -4.52 0.66
CA THR A 73 -22.05 -3.11 0.53
C THR A 73 -23.38 -2.41 0.70
N GLU A 74 -23.54 -1.57 1.74
CA GLU A 74 -24.71 -0.70 1.89
C GLU A 74 -24.93 -0.18 0.49
N THR A 75 -25.93 -0.74 -0.20
CA THR A 75 -26.10 -0.50 -1.61
C THR A 75 -26.59 0.91 -1.57
N SER A 76 -25.62 1.83 -1.69
CA SER A 76 -25.85 3.25 -1.66
C SER A 76 -27.01 3.39 -2.61
N PRO A 77 -28.20 3.81 -2.13
CA PRO A 77 -29.45 3.66 -2.86
C PRO A 77 -29.14 4.12 -4.25
N LEU A 78 -29.22 3.22 -5.25
CA LEU A 78 -28.71 3.44 -6.61
C LEU A 78 -28.99 4.89 -6.94
N ILE A 79 -27.97 5.75 -6.77
CA ILE A 79 -28.24 7.16 -6.85
C ILE A 79 -28.49 7.29 -8.33
N GLU A 80 -29.72 7.64 -8.71
CA GLU A 80 -30.03 8.10 -10.06
C GLU A 80 -29.25 9.40 -10.22
N VAL A 81 -27.94 9.28 -10.45
CA VAL A 81 -27.06 10.41 -10.68
C VAL A 81 -27.37 10.85 -12.10
N SER A 82 -28.27 11.80 -12.22
CA SER A 82 -28.39 12.58 -13.45
C SER A 82 -27.05 13.31 -13.65
N LEU A 83 -26.39 13.04 -14.78
CA LEU A 83 -25.16 13.74 -15.14
C LEU A 83 -25.48 15.23 -15.32
N PRO A 84 -24.95 16.15 -14.50
CA PRO A 84 -25.30 17.57 -14.60
C PRO A 84 -24.88 18.21 -15.94
N ALA A 85 -23.94 17.57 -16.65
CA ALA A 85 -23.58 17.95 -18.01
C ALA A 85 -24.71 17.70 -19.04
N LEU A 86 -25.67 16.81 -18.74
CA LEU A 86 -26.83 16.51 -19.59
C LEU A 86 -28.03 17.42 -19.33
N SER A 87 -28.08 18.06 -18.16
CA SER A 87 -29.13 18.98 -17.72
C SER A 87 -28.50 20.26 -17.14
N GLY A 88 -28.21 21.24 -18.00
CA GLY A 88 -27.60 22.49 -17.59
C GLY A 88 -27.24 23.44 -18.75
N PRO A 89 -26.63 24.60 -18.47
CA PRO A 89 -26.30 25.63 -19.45
C PRO A 89 -25.41 25.14 -20.60
N ASP A 90 -24.62 24.10 -20.32
CA ASP A 90 -23.60 23.58 -21.21
C ASP A 90 -24.05 22.38 -22.06
N GLN A 91 -25.33 22.00 -22.01
CA GLN A 91 -25.88 20.82 -22.69
C GLN A 91 -25.62 20.81 -24.22
N GLY A 92 -25.50 22.00 -24.83
CA GLY A 92 -25.26 22.15 -26.27
C GLY A 92 -23.80 21.93 -26.71
N LYS A 93 -22.87 21.68 -25.79
CA LYS A 93 -21.45 21.55 -26.16
C LYS A 93 -21.17 20.22 -26.87
N PRO A 94 -20.28 20.18 -27.89
CA PRO A 94 -20.02 18.97 -28.70
C PRO A 94 -19.57 17.75 -27.88
N TRP A 95 -18.83 17.96 -26.79
CA TRP A 95 -18.35 16.87 -25.92
C TRP A 95 -19.46 16.21 -25.10
N VAL A 96 -20.60 16.89 -24.87
CA VAL A 96 -21.75 16.33 -24.14
C VAL A 96 -22.41 15.21 -24.94
N GLY A 97 -22.39 15.28 -26.27
CA GLY A 97 -22.89 14.20 -27.13
C GLY A 97 -22.11 12.89 -27.00
N VAL A 98 -20.81 12.97 -26.73
CA VAL A 98 -19.96 11.80 -26.47
C VAL A 98 -20.32 11.15 -25.14
N LEU A 99 -20.52 11.96 -24.09
CA LEU A 99 -20.95 11.48 -22.78
C LEU A 99 -22.31 10.81 -22.81
N ARG A 100 -23.26 11.35 -23.59
CA ARG A 100 -24.60 10.75 -23.79
C ARG A 100 -24.51 9.35 -24.39
N LYS A 101 -23.70 9.18 -25.43
CA LYS A 101 -23.46 7.86 -26.04
C LYS A 101 -22.81 6.88 -25.07
N LEU A 102 -21.87 7.34 -24.25
CA LEU A 102 -21.21 6.48 -23.25
C LEU A 102 -22.16 6.07 -22.12
N SER A 103 -23.09 6.92 -21.71
CA SER A 103 -24.09 6.57 -20.69
C SER A 103 -25.10 5.53 -21.17
N GLU A 104 -25.42 5.50 -22.47
CA GLU A 104 -26.37 4.54 -23.06
C GLU A 104 -25.78 3.13 -23.18
N VAL A 105 -24.45 3.00 -23.25
CA VAL A 105 -23.75 1.71 -23.49
C VAL A 105 -23.67 0.83 -22.22
N GLY A 106 -24.00 1.35 -21.05
CA GLY A 106 -23.86 0.64 -19.77
C GLY A 106 -24.95 -0.39 -19.41
N TYR A 107 -25.90 -0.69 -20.30
CA TYR A 107 -27.04 -1.60 -20.03
C TYR A 107 -27.10 -2.82 -20.97
N TYR A 108 -25.96 -3.50 -21.19
CA TYR A 108 -25.92 -4.85 -21.77
C TYR A 108 -25.08 -5.79 -20.92
#